data_AF-A0A252B339-F1
#
_entry.id   AF-A0A252B339-F1
#
_cell.length_a   1.000
_cell.length_b   1.000
_cell.length_c   1.000
_cell.angle_alpha   90.00
_cell.angle_beta   90.00
_cell.angle_gamma   90.00
#
_symmetry.space_group_name_H-M   'P 1'
#
loop_
_entity.id
_entity.type
_entity.pdbx_description
1 polymer ?
#
loop_
_entity_poly.entity_id
_entity_poly.type
_entity_poly.pdbx_seq_one_letter_code
_entity_poly.pdbx_strand_id
1 'polypeptide(L)'
;MQKEITLDVVETLVPSVVFAPGGVEDVVSRLEAHVRGLSLDATTEKGRKHIKSVAYDVARSKTALDNMGKDVQEAAKATVDRVNADRRIIKTRLDALRDEVKAPVVEFDAREAARVEGHQNAIRDMEALARFDFAPDEETVSARQSELTRLYGRDFEEFKERAKVGFEQSGVSLSAHAEAAKARRIQQEEDERKAALAAEEERKRLEAERIAREERIAQEAAERSRMQAEKAAQAERERLEREAQAAVAREQAAAQAMKEAQALAEREKVEAARRAEEEKERAVLAERERVAATKRQEEAEAKRRAADRAHKSAVNNAALLALVEAGASEGIGKAIVTAIALGKIPHVSINY
;
A
#
# COMPACT_ATOMS: atom_id res chain seq x y z
N MET A 1 -99.10 23.71 96.29
CA MET A 1 -100.37 23.09 95.83
C MET A 1 -100.17 22.64 94.40
N GLN A 2 -99.94 21.34 94.17
CA GLN A 2 -99.99 20.79 92.82
C GLN A 2 -101.46 20.82 92.37
N LYS A 3 -101.74 21.42 91.21
CA LYS A 3 -103.07 21.40 90.61
C LYS A 3 -103.48 19.95 90.35
N GLU A 4 -104.73 19.63 90.66
CA GLU A 4 -105.35 18.35 90.34
C GLU A 4 -105.28 18.16 88.81
N ILE A 5 -104.74 17.03 88.34
CA ILE A 5 -104.71 16.72 86.91
C ILE A 5 -105.96 15.92 86.59
N THR A 6 -106.84 16.54 85.83
CA THR A 6 -108.10 15.96 85.34
C THR A 6 -108.04 15.84 83.81
N LEU A 7 -108.95 15.06 83.22
CA LEU A 7 -108.94 14.73 81.79
C LEU A 7 -109.03 15.95 80.85
N ASP A 8 -109.66 17.03 81.31
CA ASP A 8 -109.87 18.29 80.58
C ASP A 8 -108.66 19.23 80.58
N VAL A 9 -107.66 19.01 81.44
CA VAL A 9 -106.53 19.93 81.64
C VAL A 9 -105.25 19.44 80.95
N VAL A 10 -105.24 18.22 80.41
CA VAL A 10 -104.05 17.58 79.78
C VAL A 10 -103.47 18.42 78.65
N GLU A 11 -104.32 19.06 77.82
CA GLU A 11 -103.90 19.93 76.71
C GLU A 11 -103.15 21.20 77.18
N THR A 12 -103.25 21.56 78.47
CA THR A 12 -102.60 22.75 79.06
C THR A 12 -101.29 22.46 79.79
N LEU A 13 -100.87 21.20 79.83
CA LEU A 13 -99.61 20.79 80.46
C LEU A 13 -98.41 21.30 79.66
N VAL A 14 -97.32 21.58 80.37
CA VAL A 14 -96.07 22.06 79.76
C VAL A 14 -95.22 20.84 79.33
N PRO A 15 -94.91 20.67 78.03
CA PRO A 15 -94.21 19.47 77.55
C PRO A 15 -92.86 19.21 78.23
N SER A 16 -92.08 20.25 78.53
CA SER A 16 -90.78 20.10 79.21
C SER A 16 -90.89 19.53 80.63
N VAL A 17 -92.04 19.67 81.29
CA VAL A 17 -92.32 19.11 82.61
C VAL A 17 -92.87 17.69 82.48
N VAL A 18 -93.79 17.46 81.53
CA VAL A 18 -94.35 16.13 81.24
C VAL A 18 -93.25 15.14 80.85
N PHE A 19 -92.33 15.55 79.98
CA PHE A 19 -91.26 14.68 79.46
C PHE A 19 -89.94 14.78 80.24
N ALA A 20 -89.94 15.41 81.42
CA ALA A 20 -88.83 15.29 82.36
C ALA A 20 -88.72 13.84 82.89
N PRO A 21 -87.54 13.42 83.41
CA PRO A 21 -87.40 12.10 84.02
C PRO A 21 -88.49 11.84 85.08
N GLY A 22 -89.32 10.81 84.87
CA GLY A 22 -90.43 10.45 85.75
C GLY A 22 -91.71 11.30 85.61
N GLY A 23 -91.71 12.36 84.79
CA GLY A 23 -92.85 13.27 84.64
C GLY A 23 -94.08 12.62 84.00
N VAL A 24 -93.88 11.78 82.96
CA VAL A 24 -94.98 11.08 82.27
C VAL A 24 -95.67 10.12 83.23
N GLU A 25 -94.89 9.37 84.02
CA GLU A 25 -95.40 8.40 84.98
C GLU A 25 -96.27 9.08 86.06
N ASP A 26 -95.83 10.23 86.56
CA ASP A 26 -96.58 11.04 87.53
C ASP A 26 -97.89 11.60 86.94
N VAL A 27 -97.87 12.11 85.70
CA VAL A 27 -99.07 12.61 85.01
C VAL A 27 -100.07 11.49 84.77
N VAL A 28 -99.61 10.34 84.24
CA VAL A 28 -100.46 9.18 83.95
C VAL A 28 -101.04 8.61 85.25
N SER A 29 -100.22 8.44 86.29
CA SER A 29 -100.68 7.95 87.60
C SER A 29 -101.79 8.81 88.20
N ARG A 30 -101.69 10.14 88.07
CA ARG A 30 -102.73 11.06 88.54
C ARG A 30 -104.02 10.98 87.73
N LEU A 31 -103.92 10.85 86.41
CA LEU A 31 -105.09 10.62 85.55
C LEU A 31 -105.77 9.29 85.87
N GLU A 32 -105.01 8.22 86.08
CA GLU A 32 -105.55 6.92 86.47
C GLU A 32 -106.28 6.99 87.83
N ALA A 33 -105.67 7.64 88.83
CA ALA A 33 -106.28 7.83 90.14
C ALA A 33 -107.59 8.62 90.02
N HIS A 34 -107.62 9.68 89.22
CA HIS A 34 -108.82 10.48 88.95
C HIS A 34 -109.93 9.63 88.32
N VAL A 35 -109.62 8.91 87.23
CA VAL A 35 -110.61 8.08 86.52
C VAL A 35 -111.16 6.95 87.40
N ARG A 36 -110.30 6.27 88.15
CA ARG A 36 -110.71 5.19 89.07
C ARG A 36 -111.55 5.70 90.25
N GLY A 37 -111.47 6.99 90.57
CA GLY A 37 -112.28 7.64 91.60
C GLY A 37 -113.69 8.06 91.16
N LEU A 38 -114.01 7.99 89.86
CA LEU A 38 -115.33 8.38 89.33
C LEU A 38 -116.38 7.29 89.60
N SER A 39 -117.60 7.70 89.97
CA SER A 39 -118.74 6.78 90.12
C SER A 39 -119.35 6.47 88.74
N LEU A 40 -119.08 5.28 88.23
CA LEU A 40 -119.46 4.83 86.89
C LEU A 40 -120.55 3.76 86.93
N ASP A 41 -121.81 4.17 86.91
CA ASP A 41 -122.96 3.26 86.93
C ASP A 41 -123.39 2.82 85.51
N ALA A 42 -123.17 1.55 85.16
CA ALA A 42 -123.57 1.02 83.85
C ALA A 42 -125.06 0.59 83.77
N THR A 43 -125.78 0.58 84.89
CA THR A 43 -127.16 0.07 84.95
C THR A 43 -128.15 1.09 84.39
N THR A 44 -127.85 2.39 84.49
CA THR A 44 -128.66 3.48 83.93
C THR A 44 -128.21 3.94 82.54
N GLU A 45 -129.12 4.44 81.72
CA GLU A 45 -128.77 5.01 80.40
C GLU A 45 -127.83 6.22 80.55
N LYS A 46 -128.08 7.08 81.55
CA LYS A 46 -127.25 8.24 81.85
C LYS A 46 -125.83 7.83 82.24
N GLY A 47 -125.68 6.82 83.11
CA GLY A 47 -124.36 6.37 83.53
C GLY A 47 -123.58 5.67 82.41
N ARG A 48 -124.23 4.88 81.53
CA ARG A 48 -123.57 4.36 80.31
C ARG A 48 -123.09 5.47 79.36
N LYS A 49 -123.84 6.56 79.21
CA LYS A 49 -123.40 7.74 78.44
C LYS A 49 -122.20 8.42 79.10
N HIS A 50 -122.19 8.54 80.42
CA HIS A 50 -121.06 9.09 81.16
C HIS A 50 -119.79 8.23 81.03
N ILE A 51 -119.89 6.90 81.14
CA ILE A 51 -118.77 5.96 80.92
C ILE A 51 -118.16 6.16 79.52
N LYS A 52 -118.99 6.27 78.48
CA LYS A 52 -118.52 6.52 77.11
C LYS A 52 -117.81 7.87 76.98
N SER A 53 -118.29 8.91 77.67
CA SER A 53 -117.64 10.23 77.71
C SER A 53 -116.27 10.15 78.37
N VAL A 54 -116.17 9.53 79.56
CA VAL A 54 -114.89 9.37 80.28
C VAL A 54 -113.90 8.57 79.44
N ALA A 55 -114.33 7.49 78.79
CA ALA A 55 -113.48 6.71 77.90
C ALA A 55 -112.98 7.52 76.68
N TYR A 56 -113.84 8.37 76.11
CA TYR A 56 -113.47 9.30 75.04
C TYR A 56 -112.43 10.33 75.52
N ASP A 57 -112.64 10.91 76.70
CA ASP A 57 -111.74 11.89 77.28
C ASP A 57 -110.37 11.26 77.61
N VAL A 58 -110.32 10.02 78.10
CA VAL A 58 -109.07 9.25 78.28
C VAL A 58 -108.34 9.05 76.94
N ALA A 59 -109.05 8.66 75.89
CA ALA A 59 -108.46 8.51 74.56
C ALA A 59 -107.91 9.85 74.03
N ARG A 60 -108.62 10.95 74.28
CA ARG A 60 -108.19 12.30 73.93
C ARG A 60 -106.94 12.72 74.71
N SER A 61 -106.90 12.50 76.03
CA SER A 61 -105.73 12.77 76.87
C SER A 61 -104.50 11.99 76.40
N LYS A 62 -104.67 10.71 76.02
CA LYS A 62 -103.58 9.90 75.42
C LYS A 62 -103.05 10.58 74.15
N THR A 63 -103.93 10.93 73.21
CA THR A 63 -103.52 11.58 71.95
C THR A 63 -102.85 12.92 72.20
N ALA A 64 -103.33 13.71 73.16
CA ALA A 64 -102.70 14.97 73.54
C ALA A 64 -101.27 14.77 74.07
N LEU A 65 -101.06 13.80 74.97
CA LEU A 65 -99.73 13.47 75.49
C LEU A 65 -98.79 12.93 74.38
N ASP A 66 -99.29 12.06 73.50
CA ASP A 66 -98.51 11.54 72.36
C ASP A 66 -98.07 12.66 71.41
N ASN A 67 -98.97 13.58 71.07
CA ASN A 67 -98.66 14.74 70.23
C ASN A 67 -97.64 15.67 70.90
N MET A 68 -97.78 15.95 72.21
CA MET A 68 -96.77 16.74 72.94
C MET A 68 -95.38 16.08 72.90
N GLY A 69 -95.30 14.76 72.98
CA GLY A 69 -94.03 14.02 72.88
C GLY A 69 -93.40 14.12 71.49
N LYS A 70 -94.22 14.02 70.44
CA LYS A 70 -93.79 14.24 69.05
C LYS A 70 -93.24 15.65 68.85
N ASP A 71 -93.94 16.67 69.34
CA ASP A 71 -93.51 18.06 69.23
C ASP A 71 -92.15 18.29 69.93
N VAL A 72 -91.95 17.71 71.11
CA VAL A 72 -90.66 17.76 71.84
C VAL A 72 -89.55 17.05 71.05
N GLN A 73 -89.83 15.87 70.49
CA GLN A 73 -88.89 15.13 69.68
C GLN A 73 -88.50 15.90 68.41
N GLU A 74 -89.47 16.48 67.71
CA GLU A 74 -89.25 17.27 66.50
C GLU A 74 -88.42 18.53 66.79
N ALA A 75 -88.74 19.25 67.86
CA ALA A 75 -87.97 20.42 68.31
C ALA A 75 -86.53 20.06 68.70
N ALA A 76 -86.34 18.92 69.38
CA ALA A 76 -85.02 18.41 69.74
C ALA A 76 -84.21 18.03 68.48
N LYS A 77 -84.83 17.31 67.54
CA LYS A 77 -84.20 16.95 66.26
C LYS A 77 -83.82 18.20 65.46
N ALA A 78 -84.72 19.18 65.34
CA ALA A 78 -84.44 20.44 64.64
C ALA A 78 -83.26 21.19 65.28
N THR A 79 -83.15 21.15 66.61
CA THR A 79 -82.00 21.73 67.33
C THR A 79 -80.70 20.98 67.01
N VAL A 80 -80.71 19.65 67.04
CA VAL A 80 -79.54 18.82 66.70
C VAL A 80 -79.10 19.04 65.25
N ASP A 81 -80.05 19.08 64.31
CA ASP A 81 -79.78 19.29 62.90
C ASP A 81 -79.17 20.68 62.65
N ARG A 82 -79.72 21.73 63.30
CA ARG A 82 -79.14 23.08 63.25
C ARG A 82 -77.71 23.13 63.81
N VAL A 83 -77.47 22.53 64.98
CA VAL A 83 -76.13 22.49 65.58
C VAL A 83 -75.15 21.74 64.67
N ASN A 84 -75.57 20.65 64.04
CA ASN A 84 -74.72 19.93 63.10
C ASN A 84 -74.43 20.73 61.83
N ALA A 85 -75.39 21.51 61.32
CA ALA A 85 -75.16 22.44 60.22
C ALA A 85 -74.14 23.53 60.61
N ASP A 86 -74.32 24.16 61.77
CA ASP A 86 -73.40 25.18 62.29
C ASP A 86 -71.98 24.62 62.49
N ARG A 87 -71.85 23.40 63.02
CA ARG A 87 -70.55 22.72 63.18
C ARG A 87 -69.84 22.51 61.84
N ARG A 88 -70.57 22.17 60.77
CA ARG A 88 -69.99 22.06 59.42
C ARG A 88 -69.52 23.41 58.93
N ILE A 89 -70.32 24.47 59.10
CA ILE A 89 -69.95 25.84 58.73
C ILE A 89 -68.69 26.28 59.47
N ILE A 90 -68.62 26.04 60.78
CA ILE A 90 -67.45 26.36 61.61
C ILE A 90 -66.21 25.66 61.06
N LYS A 91 -66.28 24.34 60.84
CA LYS A 91 -65.15 23.57 60.32
C LYS A 91 -64.69 24.12 58.97
N THR A 92 -65.60 24.21 58.00
CA THR A 92 -65.26 24.64 56.64
C THR A 92 -64.69 26.05 56.60
N ARG A 93 -65.30 27.00 57.32
CA ARG A 93 -64.84 28.41 57.30
C ARG A 93 -63.52 28.60 58.04
N LEU A 94 -63.32 27.92 59.17
CA LEU A 94 -62.06 28.03 59.92
C LEU A 94 -60.91 27.29 59.23
N ASP A 95 -61.16 26.16 58.57
CA ASP A 95 -60.16 25.49 57.72
C ASP A 95 -59.74 26.40 56.56
N ALA A 96 -60.70 27.01 55.85
CA ALA A 96 -60.42 27.95 54.76
C ALA A 96 -59.64 29.19 55.24
N LEU A 97 -60.05 29.79 56.37
CA LEU A 97 -59.35 30.95 56.95
C LEU A 97 -57.93 30.58 57.38
N ARG A 98 -57.72 29.39 57.96
CA ARG A 98 -56.38 28.89 58.29
C ARG A 98 -55.50 28.84 57.06
N ASP A 99 -56.01 28.29 55.96
CA ASP A 99 -55.24 28.12 54.73
C ASP A 99 -54.95 29.46 54.06
N GLU A 100 -55.91 30.39 54.06
CA GLU A 100 -55.73 31.78 53.61
C GLU A 100 -54.64 32.51 54.42
N VAL A 101 -54.68 32.41 55.75
CA VAL A 101 -53.68 33.03 56.64
C VAL A 101 -52.29 32.42 56.43
N LYS A 102 -52.20 31.12 56.09
CA LYS A 102 -50.93 30.44 55.82
C LYS A 102 -50.37 30.70 54.42
N ALA A 103 -51.22 30.99 53.44
CA ALA A 103 -50.84 31.07 52.04
C ALA A 103 -49.66 32.03 51.76
N PRO A 104 -49.58 33.24 52.34
CA PRO A 104 -48.45 34.15 52.09
C PRO A 104 -47.10 33.61 52.54
N VAL A 105 -47.05 32.88 53.66
CA VAL A 105 -45.81 32.26 54.16
C VAL A 105 -45.39 31.11 53.25
N VAL A 106 -46.36 30.27 52.81
CA VAL A 106 -46.08 29.19 51.87
C VAL A 106 -45.55 29.73 50.54
N GLU A 107 -46.14 30.80 50.01
CA GLU A 107 -45.67 31.44 48.78
C GLU A 107 -44.28 32.06 48.96
N PHE A 108 -44.03 32.72 50.08
CA PHE A 108 -42.72 33.28 50.41
C PHE A 108 -41.64 32.20 50.49
N ASP A 109 -41.90 31.13 51.25
CA ASP A 109 -40.95 30.03 51.42
C ASP A 109 -40.64 29.33 50.08
N ALA A 110 -41.66 29.14 49.23
CA ALA A 110 -41.47 28.59 47.88
C ALA A 110 -40.63 29.51 46.99
N ARG A 111 -40.86 30.82 47.04
CA ARG A 111 -40.08 31.80 46.29
C ARG A 111 -38.63 31.85 46.78
N GLU A 112 -38.41 31.85 48.09
CA GLU A 112 -37.06 31.83 48.67
C GLU A 112 -36.31 30.54 48.34
N ALA A 113 -36.99 29.38 48.40
CA ALA A 113 -36.40 28.11 48.00
C ALA A 113 -35.97 28.14 46.51
N ALA A 114 -36.82 28.64 45.63
CA ALA A 114 -36.51 28.79 44.20
C ALA A 114 -35.38 29.79 43.93
N ARG A 115 -35.33 30.91 44.69
CA ARG A 115 -34.23 31.90 44.62
C ARG A 115 -32.90 31.24 44.98
N VAL A 116 -32.85 30.58 46.14
CA VAL A 116 -31.66 29.86 46.64
C VAL A 116 -31.22 28.76 45.66
N GLU A 117 -32.14 27.92 45.20
CA GLU A 117 -31.83 26.87 44.22
C GLU A 117 -31.31 27.47 42.91
N GLY A 118 -31.89 28.58 42.44
CA GLY A 118 -31.43 29.31 41.27
C GLY A 118 -29.97 29.74 41.37
N HIS A 119 -29.54 30.27 42.53
CA HIS A 119 -28.14 30.63 42.77
C HIS A 119 -27.23 29.40 42.81
N GLN A 120 -27.64 28.35 43.52
CA GLN A 120 -26.86 27.11 43.61
C GLN A 120 -26.70 26.42 42.24
N ASN A 121 -27.73 26.44 41.40
CA ASN A 121 -27.68 25.90 40.04
C ASN A 121 -26.70 26.67 39.17
N ALA A 122 -26.77 28.00 39.16
CA ALA A 122 -25.84 28.81 38.39
C ALA A 122 -24.38 28.59 38.82
N ILE A 123 -24.11 28.38 40.12
CA ILE A 123 -22.76 28.02 40.60
C ILE A 123 -22.33 26.64 40.08
N ARG A 124 -23.21 25.63 40.17
CA ARG A 124 -22.93 24.29 39.63
C ARG A 124 -22.69 24.32 38.12
N ASP A 125 -23.44 25.14 37.40
CA ASP A 125 -23.30 25.30 35.95
C ASP A 125 -21.95 25.94 35.60
N MET A 126 -21.52 26.98 36.35
CA MET A 126 -20.18 27.56 36.21
C MET A 126 -19.08 26.50 36.39
N GLU A 127 -19.16 25.68 37.45
CA GLU A 127 -18.22 24.59 37.72
C GLU A 127 -18.23 23.51 36.62
N ALA A 128 -19.39 23.25 36.00
CA ALA A 128 -19.53 22.26 34.94
C ALA A 128 -18.93 22.73 33.61
N LEU A 129 -18.92 24.04 33.30
CA LEU A 129 -18.32 24.58 32.07
C LEU A 129 -16.84 24.23 31.92
N ALA A 130 -16.12 24.09 33.04
CA ALA A 130 -14.71 23.73 33.03
C ALA A 130 -14.44 22.23 32.76
N ARG A 131 -15.47 21.38 32.73
CA ARG A 131 -15.33 19.92 32.56
C ARG A 131 -15.52 19.53 31.10
N PHE A 132 -14.54 18.83 30.54
CA PHE A 132 -14.59 18.33 29.17
C PHE A 132 -14.30 16.83 29.14
N ASP A 133 -15.08 16.08 28.37
CA ASP A 133 -14.86 14.63 28.17
C ASP A 133 -13.69 14.36 27.22
N PHE A 134 -13.38 15.32 26.35
CA PHE A 134 -12.29 15.29 25.38
C PHE A 134 -11.60 16.65 25.31
N ALA A 135 -10.40 16.70 24.73
CA ALA A 135 -9.67 17.94 24.57
C ALA A 135 -10.46 18.91 23.65
N PRO A 136 -10.93 20.06 24.15
CA PRO A 136 -11.76 20.97 23.37
C PRO A 136 -10.93 21.77 22.35
N ASP A 137 -11.58 22.30 21.31
CA ASP A 137 -11.00 23.29 20.42
C ASP A 137 -11.11 24.72 20.99
N GLU A 138 -10.46 25.68 20.32
CA GLU A 138 -10.42 27.09 20.76
C GLU A 138 -11.83 27.71 20.79
N GLU A 139 -12.68 27.39 19.82
CA GLU A 139 -14.05 27.93 19.71
C GLU A 139 -14.92 27.47 20.88
N THR A 140 -14.89 26.18 21.20
CA THR A 140 -15.63 25.60 22.32
C THR A 140 -15.19 26.22 23.65
N VAL A 141 -13.88 26.37 23.87
CA VAL A 141 -13.38 27.00 25.11
C VAL A 141 -13.81 28.46 25.19
N SER A 142 -13.71 29.22 24.08
CA SER A 142 -14.12 30.62 24.02
C SER A 142 -15.62 30.81 24.29
N ALA A 143 -16.46 29.94 23.74
CA ALA A 143 -17.90 29.94 23.99
C ALA A 143 -18.20 29.68 25.49
N ARG A 144 -17.50 28.72 26.11
CA ARG A 144 -17.68 28.44 27.55
C ARG A 144 -17.13 29.54 28.45
N GLN A 145 -16.06 30.23 28.07
CA GLN A 145 -15.58 31.42 28.79
C GLN A 145 -16.62 32.55 28.75
N SER A 146 -17.24 32.78 27.60
CA SER A 146 -18.30 33.77 27.43
C SER A 146 -19.51 33.44 28.30
N GLU A 147 -19.90 32.16 28.33
CA GLU A 147 -20.99 31.66 29.16
C GLU A 147 -20.66 31.77 30.65
N LEU A 148 -19.42 31.47 31.05
CA LEU A 148 -18.96 31.63 32.43
C LEU A 148 -19.10 33.09 32.89
N THR A 149 -18.70 34.05 32.05
CA THR A 149 -18.89 35.48 32.32
C THR A 149 -20.38 35.85 32.41
N ARG A 150 -21.22 35.30 31.51
CA ARG A 150 -22.67 35.55 31.53
C ARG A 150 -23.32 35.05 32.82
N LEU A 151 -22.99 33.84 33.27
CA LEU A 151 -23.51 33.26 34.51
C LEU A 151 -23.07 34.05 35.74
N TYR A 152 -21.80 34.46 35.78
CA TYR A 152 -21.27 35.25 36.89
C TYR A 152 -21.85 36.67 36.98
N GLY A 153 -22.38 37.21 35.87
CA GLY A 153 -23.03 38.52 35.84
C GLY A 153 -24.35 38.64 36.61
N ARG A 154 -24.88 37.54 37.16
CA ARG A 154 -26.07 37.54 38.03
C ARG A 154 -25.75 38.17 39.40
N ASP A 155 -26.74 38.79 40.05
CA ASP A 155 -26.64 39.13 41.48
C ASP A 155 -26.81 37.84 42.31
N PHE A 156 -25.71 37.35 42.90
CA PHE A 156 -25.72 36.13 43.71
C PHE A 156 -26.10 36.36 45.17
N GLU A 157 -26.41 37.59 45.57
CA GLU A 157 -26.85 37.93 46.93
C GLU A 157 -25.90 37.34 48.01
N GLU A 158 -26.39 36.50 48.92
CA GLU A 158 -25.58 35.85 49.96
C GLU A 158 -24.60 34.80 49.42
N PHE A 159 -24.74 34.38 48.16
CA PHE A 159 -23.87 33.40 47.49
C PHE A 159 -22.71 34.03 46.72
N LYS A 160 -22.52 35.35 46.77
CA LYS A 160 -21.47 36.08 46.00
C LYS A 160 -20.08 35.49 46.15
N GLU A 161 -19.64 35.19 47.38
CA GLU A 161 -18.31 34.63 47.62
C GLU A 161 -18.17 33.23 47.01
N ARG A 162 -19.20 32.38 47.14
CA ARG A 162 -19.16 31.03 46.54
C ARG A 162 -19.18 31.10 45.02
N ALA A 163 -19.99 31.99 44.45
CA ALA A 163 -20.03 32.23 43.01
C ALA A 163 -18.69 32.73 42.48
N LYS A 164 -18.03 33.64 43.20
CA LYS A 164 -16.69 34.12 42.87
C LYS A 164 -15.66 33.00 42.84
N VAL A 165 -15.65 32.12 43.86
CA VAL A 165 -14.75 30.96 43.87
C VAL A 165 -15.01 30.04 42.68
N GLY A 166 -16.28 29.72 42.38
CA GLY A 166 -16.65 28.90 41.23
C GLY A 166 -16.24 29.54 39.89
N PHE A 167 -16.40 30.85 39.76
CA PHE A 167 -15.97 31.62 38.60
C PHE A 167 -14.45 31.61 38.42
N GLU A 168 -13.69 31.90 39.47
CA GLU A 168 -12.22 31.96 39.42
C GLU A 168 -11.62 30.57 39.08
N GLN A 169 -12.09 29.51 39.75
CA GLN A 169 -11.61 28.15 39.49
C GLN A 169 -11.92 27.69 38.07
N SER A 170 -13.15 27.90 37.62
CA SER A 170 -13.56 27.54 36.26
C SER A 170 -12.83 28.37 35.21
N GLY A 171 -12.60 29.65 35.50
CA GLY A 171 -11.85 30.58 34.65
C GLY A 171 -10.39 30.15 34.48
N VAL A 172 -9.71 29.76 35.56
CA VAL A 172 -8.35 29.19 35.49
C VAL A 172 -8.32 27.93 34.63
N SER A 173 -9.25 27.00 34.85
CA SER A 173 -9.33 25.75 34.09
C SER A 173 -9.59 25.99 32.60
N LEU A 174 -10.56 26.85 32.27
CA LEU A 174 -10.86 27.22 30.89
C LEU A 174 -9.68 27.94 30.22
N SER A 175 -8.96 28.80 30.95
CA SER A 175 -7.77 29.47 30.41
C SER A 175 -6.66 28.47 30.08
N ALA A 176 -6.43 27.46 30.94
CA ALA A 176 -5.50 26.38 30.66
C ALA A 176 -5.92 25.56 29.43
N HIS A 177 -7.22 25.29 29.24
CA HIS A 177 -7.72 24.63 28.05
C HIS A 177 -7.56 25.47 26.79
N ALA A 178 -7.75 26.79 26.86
CA ALA A 178 -7.55 27.72 25.75
C ALA A 178 -6.10 27.70 25.27
N GLU A 179 -5.14 27.84 26.20
CA GLU A 179 -3.71 27.76 25.87
C GLU A 179 -3.33 26.40 25.28
N ALA A 180 -3.86 25.31 25.84
CA ALA A 180 -3.62 23.97 25.30
C ALA A 180 -4.21 23.78 23.89
N ALA A 181 -5.39 24.33 23.61
CA ALA A 181 -6.02 24.28 22.30
C ALA A 181 -5.21 25.06 21.26
N LYS A 182 -4.78 26.27 21.61
CA LYS A 182 -3.90 27.10 20.79
C LYS A 182 -2.55 26.43 20.51
N ALA A 183 -1.94 25.82 21.53
CA ALA A 183 -0.69 25.09 21.38
C ALA A 183 -0.85 23.89 20.42
N ARG A 184 -1.96 23.14 20.50
CA ARG A 184 -2.25 22.04 19.57
C ARG A 184 -2.38 22.54 18.13
N ARG A 185 -3.10 23.63 17.90
CA ARG A 185 -3.23 24.22 16.54
C ARG A 185 -1.88 24.65 15.99
N ILE A 186 -1.08 25.37 16.78
CA ILE A 186 0.26 25.81 16.37
C ILE A 186 1.14 24.59 16.05
N GLN A 187 1.11 23.56 16.89
CA GLN A 187 1.87 22.33 16.66
C GLN A 187 1.44 21.64 15.36
N GLN A 188 0.13 21.54 15.11
CA GLN A 188 -0.41 20.98 13.85
C GLN A 188 0.06 21.78 12.64
N GLU A 189 -0.02 23.12 12.68
CA GLU A 189 0.48 24.00 11.62
C GLU A 189 1.98 23.85 11.38
N GLU A 190 2.78 23.70 12.45
CA GLU A 190 4.22 23.44 12.33
C GLU A 190 4.53 22.07 11.72
N ASP A 191 3.80 21.04 12.12
CA ASP A 191 4.00 19.68 11.61
C ASP A 191 3.58 19.58 10.13
N GLU A 192 2.49 20.27 9.74
CA GLU A 192 2.09 20.42 8.34
C GLU A 192 3.16 21.17 7.51
N ARG A 193 3.74 22.25 8.06
CA ARG A 193 4.84 22.96 7.39
C ARG A 193 6.08 22.09 7.22
N LYS A 194 6.46 21.32 8.25
CA LYS A 194 7.60 20.38 8.18
C LYS A 194 7.34 19.28 7.16
N ALA A 195 6.13 18.72 7.14
CA ALA A 195 5.74 17.72 6.15
C ALA A 195 5.77 18.28 4.71
N ALA A 196 5.30 19.51 4.51
CA ALA A 196 5.34 20.18 3.22
C ALA A 196 6.77 20.42 2.72
N LEU A 197 7.66 20.90 3.60
CA LEU A 197 9.08 21.08 3.29
C LEU A 197 9.77 19.76 2.95
N ALA A 198 9.54 18.71 3.74
CA ALA A 198 10.09 17.38 3.47
C ALA A 198 9.61 16.83 2.11
N ALA A 199 8.32 17.00 1.80
CA ALA A 199 7.76 16.60 0.50
C ALA A 199 8.34 17.41 -0.66
N GLU A 200 8.65 18.70 -0.48
CA GLU A 200 9.32 19.52 -1.49
C GLU A 200 10.78 19.08 -1.71
N GLU A 201 11.52 18.83 -0.62
CA GLU A 201 12.90 18.32 -0.70
C GLU A 201 12.97 16.96 -1.39
N GLU A 202 12.04 16.06 -1.09
CA GLU A 202 11.95 14.75 -1.75
C GLU A 202 11.68 14.92 -3.25
N ARG A 203 10.73 15.79 -3.65
CA ARG A 203 10.50 16.10 -5.06
C ARG A 203 11.75 16.65 -5.75
N LYS A 204 12.48 17.57 -5.11
CA LYS A 204 13.74 18.10 -5.64
C LYS A 204 14.81 17.02 -5.80
N ARG A 205 14.90 16.08 -4.86
CA ARG A 205 15.83 14.94 -4.94
C ARG A 205 15.48 14.02 -6.10
N LEU A 206 14.20 13.63 -6.24
CA LEU A 206 13.73 12.80 -7.33
C LEU A 206 13.91 13.47 -8.70
N GLU A 207 13.66 14.77 -8.77
CA GLU A 207 13.91 15.59 -9.97
C GLU A 207 15.40 15.61 -10.33
N ALA A 208 16.27 15.90 -9.36
CA ALA A 208 17.72 15.91 -9.55
C ALA A 208 18.26 14.54 -9.94
N GLU A 209 17.74 13.46 -9.36
CA GLU A 209 18.09 12.09 -9.73
C GLU A 209 17.63 11.76 -11.15
N ARG A 210 16.43 12.22 -11.55
CA ARG A 210 15.95 12.06 -12.93
C ARG A 210 16.84 12.79 -13.92
N ILE A 211 17.17 14.05 -13.65
CA ILE A 211 18.08 14.86 -14.48
C ILE A 211 19.45 14.18 -14.57
N ALA A 212 20.04 13.78 -13.45
CA ALA A 212 21.34 13.11 -13.43
C ALA A 212 21.33 11.77 -14.18
N ARG A 213 20.21 11.02 -14.13
CA ARG A 213 20.03 9.79 -14.90
C ARG A 213 19.90 10.07 -16.38
N GLU A 214 19.12 11.08 -16.78
CA GLU A 214 18.97 11.51 -18.17
C GLU A 214 20.32 12.00 -18.75
N GLU A 215 21.08 12.78 -17.99
CA GLU A 215 22.43 13.22 -18.35
C GLU A 215 23.40 12.04 -18.51
N ARG A 216 23.39 11.07 -17.58
CA ARG A 216 24.22 9.87 -17.70
C ARG A 216 23.88 9.06 -18.94
N ILE A 217 22.59 8.86 -19.22
CA ILE A 217 22.14 8.16 -20.43
C ILE A 217 22.60 8.92 -21.69
N ALA A 218 22.49 10.25 -21.70
CA ALA A 218 22.95 11.07 -22.83
C ALA A 218 24.47 11.00 -23.02
N GLN A 219 25.25 11.06 -21.94
CA GLN A 219 26.71 10.90 -21.97
C GLN A 219 27.12 9.52 -22.46
N GLU A 220 26.54 8.45 -21.91
CA GLU A 220 26.79 7.07 -22.34
C GLU A 220 26.44 6.86 -23.83
N ALA A 221 25.33 7.44 -24.31
CA ALA A 221 24.95 7.39 -25.72
C ALA A 221 25.96 8.15 -26.61
N ALA A 222 26.41 9.33 -26.18
CA ALA A 222 27.41 10.12 -26.90
C ALA A 222 28.77 9.42 -26.94
N GLU A 223 29.23 8.83 -25.83
CA GLU A 223 30.46 8.03 -25.77
C GLU A 223 30.36 6.77 -26.63
N ARG A 224 29.26 6.03 -26.57
CA ARG A 224 29.03 4.87 -27.45
C ARG A 224 29.07 5.27 -28.92
N SER A 225 28.46 6.39 -29.28
CA SER A 225 28.49 6.92 -30.64
C SER A 225 29.91 7.30 -31.07
N ARG A 226 30.69 7.97 -30.20
CA ARG A 226 32.10 8.29 -30.46
C ARG A 226 32.95 7.04 -30.63
N MET A 227 32.83 6.07 -29.71
CA MET A 227 33.56 4.81 -29.78
C MET A 227 33.20 4.00 -31.02
N GLN A 228 31.92 3.99 -31.44
CA GLN A 228 31.51 3.35 -32.69
C GLN A 228 32.08 4.07 -33.91
N ALA A 229 32.05 5.41 -33.94
CA ALA A 229 32.65 6.19 -35.02
C ALA A 229 34.17 6.00 -35.10
N GLU A 230 34.86 5.97 -33.96
CA GLU A 230 36.30 5.73 -33.90
C GLU A 230 36.65 4.31 -34.32
N LYS A 231 35.92 3.29 -33.86
CA LYS A 231 36.09 1.90 -34.34
C LYS A 231 35.83 1.77 -35.84
N ALA A 232 34.80 2.44 -36.37
CA ALA A 232 34.50 2.44 -37.80
C ALA A 232 35.61 3.11 -38.60
N ALA A 233 36.11 4.27 -38.14
CA ALA A 233 37.23 4.97 -38.76
C ALA A 233 38.53 4.15 -38.69
N GLN A 234 38.80 3.46 -37.58
CA GLN A 234 39.95 2.57 -37.42
C GLN A 234 39.84 1.38 -38.39
N ALA A 235 38.68 0.73 -38.46
CA ALA A 235 38.43 -0.39 -39.37
C ALA A 235 38.54 0.05 -40.85
N GLU A 236 38.10 1.26 -41.19
CA GLU A 236 38.27 1.83 -42.51
C GLU A 236 39.73 2.14 -42.84
N ARG A 237 40.48 2.72 -41.90
CA ARG A 237 41.93 2.92 -42.04
C ARG A 237 42.67 1.60 -42.24
N GLU A 238 42.39 0.59 -41.44
CA GLU A 238 42.99 -0.74 -41.61
C GLU A 238 42.61 -1.39 -42.94
N ARG A 239 41.37 -1.19 -43.42
CA ARG A 239 40.93 -1.68 -44.72
C ARG A 239 41.72 -1.02 -45.84
N LEU A 240 41.85 0.31 -45.81
CA LEU A 240 42.62 1.09 -46.78
C LEU A 240 44.11 0.73 -46.73
N GLU A 241 44.68 0.52 -45.55
CA GLU A 241 46.07 0.12 -45.39
C GLU A 241 46.31 -1.30 -45.92
N ARG A 242 45.41 -2.25 -45.64
CA ARG A 242 45.46 -3.60 -46.24
C ARG A 242 45.32 -3.56 -47.75
N GLU A 243 44.44 -2.72 -48.28
CA GLU A 243 44.25 -2.55 -49.73
C GLU A 243 45.49 -1.94 -50.40
N ALA A 244 46.09 -0.93 -49.77
CA ALA A 244 47.35 -0.33 -50.21
C ALA A 244 48.51 -1.35 -50.16
N GLN A 245 48.63 -2.10 -49.07
CA GLN A 245 49.63 -3.18 -48.95
C GLN A 245 49.41 -4.27 -49.99
N ALA A 246 48.16 -4.66 -50.26
CA ALA A 246 47.84 -5.63 -51.30
C ALA A 246 48.15 -5.08 -52.71
N ALA A 247 47.93 -3.79 -52.96
CA ALA A 247 48.29 -3.14 -54.22
C ALA A 247 49.81 -3.10 -54.42
N VAL A 248 50.56 -2.70 -53.39
CA VAL A 248 52.04 -2.73 -53.42
C VAL A 248 52.56 -4.16 -53.60
N ALA A 249 51.98 -5.15 -52.91
CA ALA A 249 52.37 -6.55 -53.08
C ALA A 249 52.06 -7.07 -54.49
N ARG A 250 50.94 -6.67 -55.10
CA ARG A 250 50.61 -7.00 -56.50
C ARG A 250 51.58 -6.34 -57.47
N GLU A 251 51.95 -5.08 -57.26
CA GLU A 251 52.92 -4.37 -58.09
C GLU A 251 54.31 -5.00 -57.97
N GLN A 252 54.75 -5.33 -56.76
CA GLN A 252 56.00 -6.05 -56.51
C GLN A 252 55.99 -7.44 -57.15
N ALA A 253 54.91 -8.21 -57.02
CA ALA A 253 54.77 -9.51 -57.67
C ALA A 253 54.77 -9.40 -59.20
N ALA A 254 54.12 -8.39 -59.78
CA ALA A 254 54.13 -8.13 -61.22
C ALA A 254 55.52 -7.71 -61.71
N ALA A 255 56.22 -6.86 -60.96
CA ALA A 255 57.60 -6.45 -61.28
C ALA A 255 58.58 -7.63 -61.17
N GLN A 256 58.41 -8.50 -60.16
CA GLN A 256 59.19 -9.72 -59.99
C GLN A 256 58.94 -10.68 -61.15
N ALA A 257 57.68 -10.91 -61.53
CA ALA A 257 57.31 -11.74 -62.66
C ALA A 257 57.85 -11.19 -63.99
N MET A 258 57.85 -9.87 -64.19
CA MET A 258 58.50 -9.25 -65.36
C MET A 258 60.01 -9.47 -65.39
N LYS A 259 60.69 -9.31 -64.24
CA LYS A 259 62.14 -9.58 -64.13
C LYS A 259 62.46 -11.04 -64.37
N GLU A 260 61.66 -11.96 -63.86
CA GLU A 260 61.82 -13.40 -64.07
C GLU A 260 61.56 -13.77 -65.53
N ALA A 261 60.52 -13.20 -66.17
CA ALA A 261 60.26 -13.38 -67.60
C ALA A 261 61.40 -12.81 -68.47
N GLN A 262 61.94 -11.65 -68.12
CA GLN A 262 63.11 -11.06 -68.79
C GLN A 262 64.36 -11.91 -68.60
N ALA A 263 64.61 -12.41 -67.39
CA ALA A 263 65.74 -13.28 -67.10
C ALA A 263 65.64 -14.64 -67.81
N LEU A 264 64.43 -15.18 -67.95
CA LEU A 264 64.16 -16.40 -68.71
C LEU A 264 64.40 -16.15 -70.21
N ALA A 265 63.87 -15.05 -70.76
CA ALA A 265 64.10 -14.67 -72.16
C ALA A 265 65.58 -14.38 -72.46
N GLU A 266 66.33 -13.79 -71.52
CA GLU A 266 67.77 -13.56 -71.66
C GLU A 266 68.55 -14.88 -71.60
N ARG A 267 68.18 -15.79 -70.68
CA ARG A 267 68.77 -17.14 -70.62
C ARG A 267 68.48 -17.95 -71.88
N GLU A 268 67.28 -17.86 -72.44
CA GLU A 268 66.93 -18.52 -73.70
C GLU A 268 67.73 -17.94 -74.89
N LYS A 269 67.96 -16.63 -74.93
CA LYS A 269 68.85 -16.01 -75.94
C LYS A 269 70.30 -16.45 -75.79
N VAL A 270 70.82 -16.49 -74.56
CA VAL A 270 72.18 -16.93 -74.27
C VAL A 270 72.36 -18.42 -74.57
N GLU A 271 71.37 -19.26 -74.26
CA GLU A 271 71.38 -20.68 -74.62
C GLU A 271 71.25 -20.91 -76.13
N ALA A 272 70.44 -20.12 -76.84
CA ALA A 272 70.36 -20.19 -78.29
C ALA A 272 71.68 -19.76 -78.96
N ALA A 273 72.34 -18.73 -78.42
CA ALA A 273 73.67 -18.32 -78.85
C ALA A 273 74.73 -19.39 -78.56
N ARG A 274 74.70 -20.01 -77.37
CA ARG A 274 75.63 -21.08 -76.98
C ARG A 274 75.43 -22.34 -77.82
N ARG A 275 74.18 -22.70 -78.15
CA ARG A 275 73.88 -23.81 -79.06
C ARG A 275 74.37 -23.55 -80.49
N ALA A 276 74.25 -22.32 -80.98
CA ALA A 276 74.79 -21.93 -82.29
C ALA A 276 76.33 -21.90 -82.33
N GLU A 277 76.99 -21.64 -81.19
CA GLU A 277 78.45 -21.67 -81.06
C GLU A 277 78.98 -23.12 -80.91
N GLU A 278 78.32 -23.95 -80.10
CA GLU A 278 78.63 -25.38 -79.95
C GLU A 278 78.43 -26.16 -81.27
N GLU A 279 77.47 -25.77 -82.11
CA GLU A 279 77.27 -26.38 -83.44
C GLU A 279 78.37 -26.00 -84.44
N LYS A 280 78.91 -24.76 -84.34
CA LYS A 280 80.10 -24.34 -85.12
C LYS A 280 81.37 -25.03 -84.64
N GLU A 281 81.56 -25.21 -83.34
CA GLU A 281 82.74 -25.91 -82.80
C GLU A 281 82.71 -27.41 -83.10
N ARG A 282 81.53 -28.06 -83.08
CA ARG A 282 81.40 -29.46 -83.51
C ARG A 282 81.71 -29.66 -85.00
N ALA A 283 81.40 -28.69 -85.86
CA ALA A 283 81.77 -28.73 -87.27
C ALA A 283 83.29 -28.57 -87.50
N VAL A 284 83.98 -27.77 -86.67
CA VAL A 284 85.44 -27.57 -86.75
C VAL A 284 86.22 -28.76 -86.19
N LEU A 285 85.70 -29.43 -85.16
CA LEU A 285 86.33 -30.63 -84.57
C LEU A 285 86.16 -31.87 -85.46
N ALA A 286 85.01 -32.03 -86.13
CA ALA A 286 84.76 -33.15 -87.05
C ALA A 286 85.70 -33.15 -88.28
N GLU A 287 86.09 -31.97 -88.78
CA GLU A 287 87.02 -31.86 -89.92
C GLU A 287 88.48 -32.14 -89.52
N ARG A 288 88.88 -31.79 -88.28
CA ARG A 288 90.22 -32.09 -87.74
C ARG A 288 90.43 -33.59 -87.44
N GLU A 289 89.39 -34.31 -87.01
CA GLU A 289 89.48 -35.75 -86.78
C GLU A 289 89.57 -36.58 -88.08
N ARG A 290 88.96 -36.11 -89.17
CA ARG A 290 89.06 -36.76 -90.49
C ARG A 290 90.48 -36.75 -91.07
N VAL A 291 91.26 -35.69 -90.82
CA VAL A 291 92.65 -35.56 -91.31
C VAL A 291 93.64 -36.37 -90.45
N ALA A 292 93.36 -36.55 -89.16
CA ALA A 292 94.21 -37.32 -88.25
C ALA A 292 94.04 -38.85 -88.38
N ALA A 293 92.86 -39.32 -88.79
CA ALA A 293 92.60 -40.74 -89.03
C ALA A 293 93.29 -41.29 -90.28
N THR A 294 93.38 -40.50 -91.37
CA THR A 294 94.00 -40.92 -92.64
C THR A 294 95.53 -41.07 -92.53
N LYS A 295 96.20 -40.20 -91.76
CA LYS A 295 97.66 -40.27 -91.54
C LYS A 295 98.10 -41.48 -90.71
N ARG A 296 97.27 -41.97 -89.78
CA ARG A 296 97.59 -43.16 -88.96
C ARG A 296 97.47 -44.48 -89.73
N GLN A 297 96.67 -44.53 -90.80
CA GLN A 297 96.56 -45.73 -91.64
C GLN A 297 97.73 -45.87 -92.62
N GLU A 298 98.30 -44.77 -93.13
CA GLU A 298 99.44 -44.81 -94.06
C GLU A 298 100.77 -45.22 -93.38
N GLU A 299 101.00 -44.83 -92.12
CA GLU A 299 102.23 -45.17 -91.39
C GLU A 299 102.30 -46.63 -90.91
N ALA A 300 101.14 -47.27 -90.68
CA ALA A 300 101.08 -48.67 -90.26
C ALA A 300 101.32 -49.66 -91.41
N GLU A 301 100.97 -49.29 -92.64
CA GLU A 301 101.11 -50.17 -93.82
C GLU A 301 102.53 -50.14 -94.42
N ALA A 302 103.25 -49.02 -94.27
CA ALA A 302 104.64 -48.88 -94.74
C ALA A 302 105.64 -49.75 -93.94
N LYS A 303 105.42 -49.97 -92.64
CA LYS A 303 106.32 -50.80 -91.81
C LYS A 303 106.24 -52.29 -92.13
N ARG A 304 105.08 -52.81 -92.55
CA ARG A 304 104.92 -54.23 -92.94
C ARG A 304 105.61 -54.56 -94.28
N ARG A 305 105.64 -53.63 -95.24
CA ARG A 305 106.28 -53.85 -96.56
C ARG A 305 107.82 -53.74 -96.54
N ALA A 306 108.41 -53.25 -95.46
CA ALA A 306 109.87 -53.17 -95.31
C ALA A 306 110.48 -54.48 -94.78
N ALA A 307 109.82 -55.14 -93.82
CA ALA A 307 110.30 -56.40 -93.23
C ALA A 307 110.27 -57.57 -94.23
N ASP A 308 109.23 -57.65 -95.06
CA ASP A 308 109.03 -58.77 -95.99
C ASP A 308 110.04 -58.76 -97.17
N ARG A 309 110.52 -57.57 -97.57
CA ARG A 309 111.53 -57.41 -98.63
C ARG A 309 112.94 -57.83 -98.18
N ALA A 310 113.28 -57.61 -96.92
CA ALA A 310 114.58 -57.99 -96.39
C ALA A 310 114.74 -59.52 -96.30
N HIS A 311 113.69 -60.24 -95.89
CA HIS A 311 113.73 -61.69 -95.78
C HIS A 311 113.89 -62.38 -97.15
N LYS A 312 113.14 -61.92 -98.17
CA LYS A 312 113.21 -62.48 -99.53
C LYS A 312 114.55 -62.23 -100.23
N SER A 313 115.15 -61.07 -99.98
CA SER A 313 116.50 -60.73 -100.47
C SER A 313 117.57 -61.69 -99.94
N ALA A 314 117.53 -61.99 -98.63
CA ALA A 314 118.52 -62.86 -97.99
C ALA A 314 118.50 -64.29 -98.54
N VAL A 315 117.30 -64.86 -98.72
CA VAL A 315 117.13 -66.23 -99.25
C VAL A 315 117.57 -66.33 -100.71
N ASN A 316 117.25 -65.33 -101.54
CA ASN A 316 117.66 -65.32 -102.94
C ASN A 316 119.17 -65.20 -103.13
N ASN A 317 119.82 -64.38 -102.31
CA ASN A 317 121.28 -64.26 -102.38
C ASN A 317 121.99 -65.54 -101.92
N ALA A 318 121.43 -66.28 -100.96
CA ALA A 318 121.96 -67.58 -100.56
C ALA A 318 121.84 -68.63 -101.69
N ALA A 319 120.71 -68.66 -102.39
CA ALA A 319 120.52 -69.52 -103.56
C ALA A 319 121.46 -69.15 -104.72
N LEU A 320 121.69 -67.84 -104.92
CA LEU A 320 122.64 -67.35 -105.92
C LEU A 320 124.07 -67.80 -105.60
N LEU A 321 124.50 -67.68 -104.34
CA LEU A 321 125.83 -68.11 -103.90
C LEU A 321 126.06 -69.60 -104.17
N ALA A 322 125.09 -70.45 -103.83
CA ALA A 322 125.17 -71.89 -104.09
C ALA A 322 125.29 -72.22 -105.60
N LEU A 323 124.61 -71.45 -106.46
CA LEU A 323 124.73 -71.61 -107.92
C LEU A 323 126.11 -71.18 -108.44
N VAL A 324 126.68 -70.12 -107.86
CA VAL A 324 128.05 -69.67 -108.22
C VAL A 324 129.09 -70.71 -107.82
N GLU A 325 128.94 -71.31 -106.63
CA GLU A 325 129.83 -72.37 -106.14
C GLU A 325 129.74 -73.66 -106.99
N ALA A 326 128.56 -73.96 -107.55
CA ALA A 326 128.35 -75.05 -108.49
C ALA A 326 128.91 -74.78 -109.92
N GLY A 327 129.58 -73.65 -110.13
CA GLY A 327 130.28 -73.32 -111.37
C GLY A 327 129.52 -72.40 -112.33
N ALA A 328 128.36 -71.85 -111.95
CA ALA A 328 127.66 -70.85 -112.75
C ALA A 328 128.27 -69.45 -112.56
N SER A 329 128.36 -68.64 -113.62
CA SER A 329 128.76 -67.23 -113.47
C SER A 329 127.65 -66.44 -112.76
N GLU A 330 128.01 -65.45 -111.95
CA GLU A 330 127.06 -64.70 -111.12
C GLU A 330 125.91 -64.06 -111.94
N GLY A 331 126.20 -63.63 -113.17
CA GLY A 331 125.20 -63.08 -114.08
C GLY A 331 124.14 -64.11 -114.51
N ILE A 332 124.56 -65.33 -114.84
CA ILE A 332 123.62 -66.41 -115.20
C ILE A 332 122.89 -66.92 -113.94
N GLY A 333 123.59 -67.03 -112.80
CA GLY A 333 122.99 -67.40 -111.51
C GLY A 333 121.85 -66.47 -111.11
N LYS A 334 122.03 -65.14 -111.25
CA LYS A 334 120.97 -64.15 -110.95
C LYS A 334 119.76 -64.33 -111.85
N ALA A 335 119.98 -64.58 -113.14
CA ALA A 335 118.90 -64.82 -114.09
C ALA A 335 118.09 -66.07 -113.73
N ILE A 336 118.76 -67.14 -113.29
CA ILE A 336 118.12 -68.40 -112.85
C ILE A 336 117.31 -68.18 -111.56
N VAL A 337 117.91 -67.61 -110.51
CA VAL A 337 117.21 -67.31 -109.24
C VAL A 337 115.99 -66.42 -109.50
N THR A 338 116.13 -65.40 -110.35
CA THR A 338 115.03 -64.50 -110.71
C THR A 338 113.93 -65.22 -111.50
N ALA A 339 114.28 -66.07 -112.46
CA ALA A 339 113.31 -66.82 -113.25
C ALA A 339 112.51 -67.82 -112.38
N ILE A 340 113.16 -68.43 -111.38
CA ILE A 340 112.50 -69.32 -110.40
C ILE A 340 111.62 -68.52 -109.44
N ALA A 341 112.12 -67.40 -108.89
CA ALA A 341 111.34 -66.52 -108.02
C ALA A 341 110.08 -65.95 -108.70
N LEU A 342 110.14 -65.71 -110.01
CA LEU A 342 109.01 -65.27 -110.84
C LEU A 342 108.13 -66.43 -111.34
N GLY A 343 108.41 -67.69 -110.96
CA GLY A 343 107.63 -68.86 -111.37
C GLY A 343 107.67 -69.17 -112.88
N LYS A 344 108.66 -68.64 -113.61
CA LYS A 344 108.81 -68.83 -115.07
C LYS A 344 109.48 -70.15 -115.44
N ILE A 345 110.07 -70.85 -114.48
CA ILE A 345 110.64 -72.20 -114.65
C ILE A 345 109.66 -73.21 -114.04
N PRO A 346 108.92 -73.98 -114.85
CA PRO A 346 107.94 -74.94 -114.35
C PRO A 346 108.59 -76.01 -113.46
N HIS A 347 107.88 -76.41 -112.39
CA HIS A 347 108.28 -77.45 -111.43
C HIS A 347 109.50 -77.14 -110.51
N VAL A 348 109.91 -75.88 -110.40
CA VAL A 348 110.95 -75.42 -109.44
C VAL A 348 110.51 -74.12 -108.76
N SER A 349 110.69 -73.98 -107.44
CA SER A 349 110.32 -72.78 -106.66
C SER A 349 111.32 -72.50 -105.52
N ILE A 350 111.48 -71.22 -105.14
CA ILE A 350 112.24 -70.81 -103.94
C ILE A 350 111.24 -70.57 -102.80
N ASN A 351 111.50 -71.17 -101.64
CA ASN A 351 110.69 -70.96 -100.44
C ASN A 351 111.32 -69.86 -99.59
N TYR A 352 110.55 -68.81 -99.25
CA TYR A 352 111.05 -67.59 -98.61
C TYR A 352 110.82 -67.52 -97.12
#